data_AF-A0A7W0GQS0-F1
#
_entry.id   AF-A0A7W0GQS0-F1
#
_cell.length_a   1.000
_cell.length_b   1.000
_cell.length_c   1.000
_cell.angle_alpha   90.00
_cell.angle_beta   90.00
_cell.angle_gamma   90.00
#
_symmetry.space_group_name_H-M   'P 1'
#
loop_
_entity.id
_entity.type
_entity.pdbx_description
1 polymer ?
#
loop_
_entity_poly.entity_id
_entity_poly.type
_entity_poly.pdbx_seq_one_letter_code
_entity_poly.pdbx_strand_id
1 'polypeptide(L)'
;MQPFIELSEFHVRGVFDTMHHWWLGSKRFVSLDDIAWALGIESSKTAEAEGSKVFEMYQADKLAQIREYNLNDVRVTRRIYERMVACFGR
;
A
#
# COMPACT_ATOMS: atom_id res chain seq x y z
N MET A 1 -12.93 29.44 -1.22
CA MET A 1 -12.28 28.76 -2.35
C MET A 1 -11.10 28.00 -1.76
N GLN A 2 -11.23 26.70 -1.50
CA GLN A 2 -10.08 25.92 -1.00
C GLN A 2 -9.03 25.88 -2.12
N PRO A 3 -7.74 26.13 -1.83
CA PRO A 3 -6.73 25.94 -2.85
C PRO A 3 -6.71 24.46 -3.22
N PHE A 4 -7.01 24.18 -4.49
CA PHE A 4 -6.75 22.89 -5.10
C PHE A 4 -5.23 22.75 -5.12
N ILE A 5 -4.67 21.97 -4.19
CA ILE A 5 -3.25 21.65 -4.21
C ILE A 5 -3.01 20.87 -5.50
N GLU A 6 -2.30 21.50 -6.42
CA GLU A 6 -1.96 20.95 -7.72
C GLU A 6 -0.73 20.05 -7.53
N LEU A 7 -0.96 18.74 -7.40
CA LEU A 7 0.08 17.76 -7.09
C LEU A 7 0.87 17.31 -8.33
N SER A 8 0.84 18.09 -9.42
CA SER A 8 1.53 17.68 -10.66
C SER A 8 3.04 17.56 -10.48
N GLU A 9 3.61 18.30 -9.52
CA GLU A 9 5.00 18.22 -9.07
C GLU A 9 5.37 16.86 -8.42
N PHE A 10 4.36 16.07 -7.99
CA PHE A 10 4.55 14.70 -7.52
C PHE A 10 4.42 13.66 -8.63
N HIS A 11 4.12 14.04 -9.89
CA HIS A 11 4.31 13.16 -11.05
C HIS A 11 5.80 13.04 -11.36
N VAL A 12 6.54 12.39 -10.47
CA VAL A 12 7.89 11.93 -10.76
C VAL A 12 7.77 10.96 -11.92
N ARG A 13 8.31 11.32 -13.09
CA ARG A 13 8.43 10.41 -14.23
C ARG A 13 9.07 9.10 -13.74
N GLY A 14 8.30 8.02 -13.70
CA GLY A 14 8.77 6.71 -13.24
C GLY A 14 8.21 6.21 -11.89
N VAL A 15 7.30 6.93 -11.23
CA VAL A 15 6.55 6.38 -10.08
C VAL A 15 5.33 5.60 -10.58
N PHE A 16 5.22 4.35 -10.14
CA PHE A 16 4.04 3.51 -10.35
C PHE A 16 3.30 3.37 -9.02
N ASP A 17 2.26 4.18 -8.83
CA ASP A 17 1.37 4.06 -7.68
C ASP A 17 0.38 2.92 -7.93
N THR A 18 0.57 1.79 -7.24
CA THR A 18 -0.26 0.60 -7.39
C THR A 18 -1.72 0.84 -7.02
N MET A 19 -2.01 1.71 -6.06
CA MET A 19 -3.39 2.02 -5.66
C MET A 19 -4.10 2.89 -6.68
N HIS A 20 -3.38 3.88 -7.22
CA HIS A 20 -3.89 4.72 -8.31
C HIS A 20 -4.13 3.88 -9.58
N HIS A 21 -3.16 3.05 -9.97
CA HIS A 21 -3.27 2.20 -11.17
C HIS A 21 -4.28 1.05 -11.04
N TRP A 22 -4.57 0.59 -9.82
CA TRP A 22 -5.61 -0.42 -9.58
C TRP A 22 -7.02 0.12 -9.82
N TRP A 23 -7.21 1.44 -9.86
CA TRP A 23 -8.52 2.06 -9.86
C TRP A 23 -9.34 1.72 -11.13
N LEU A 24 -10.21 0.72 -11.01
CA LEU A 24 -11.17 0.27 -12.03
C LEU A 24 -12.53 1.03 -11.96
N GLY A 25 -12.52 2.28 -11.46
CA GLY A 25 -13.64 3.21 -11.63
C GLY A 25 -14.83 3.14 -10.65
N SER A 26 -14.84 2.26 -9.63
CA SER A 26 -16.00 2.11 -8.72
C SER A 26 -15.75 2.40 -7.23
N LYS A 27 -14.54 2.20 -6.71
CA LYS A 27 -14.22 2.41 -5.28
C LYS A 27 -13.50 3.75 -5.10
N ARG A 28 -13.95 4.58 -4.15
CA ARG A 28 -13.39 5.92 -3.89
C ARG A 28 -12.02 5.88 -3.19
N PHE A 29 -11.75 4.78 -2.48
CA PHE A 29 -10.47 4.49 -1.81
C PHE A 29 -10.20 2.99 -1.84
N VAL A 30 -8.96 2.60 -2.08
CA VAL A 30 -8.48 1.21 -2.04
C VAL A 30 -7.27 1.13 -1.11
N SER A 31 -7.18 0.04 -0.35
CA SER A 31 -6.04 -0.23 0.55
C SER A 31 -5.06 -1.24 -0.05
N LEU A 32 -3.87 -1.36 0.54
CA LEU A 32 -2.88 -2.36 0.13
C LEU A 32 -3.45 -3.78 0.25
N ASP A 33 -4.13 -4.07 1.35
CA ASP A 33 -4.82 -5.34 1.60
C ASP A 33 -5.90 -5.65 0.57
N ASP A 34 -6.71 -4.66 0.18
CA ASP A 34 -7.75 -4.87 -0.83
C ASP A 34 -7.13 -5.38 -2.14
N ILE A 35 -6.02 -4.78 -2.56
CA ILE A 35 -5.32 -5.14 -3.79
C ILE A 35 -4.60 -6.47 -3.63
N ALA A 36 -3.93 -6.70 -2.50
CA ALA A 36 -3.25 -7.95 -2.20
C ALA A 36 -4.24 -9.12 -2.27
N TRP A 37 -5.39 -9.00 -1.59
CA TRP A 37 -6.45 -9.99 -1.61
C TRP A 37 -6.99 -10.24 -3.02
N ALA A 38 -7.27 -9.17 -3.79
CA ALA A 38 -7.77 -9.30 -5.15
C ALA A 38 -6.78 -10.00 -6.11
N LEU A 39 -5.48 -9.91 -5.82
CA LEU A 39 -4.41 -10.54 -6.59
C LEU A 39 -3.96 -11.90 -6.02
N GLY A 40 -4.58 -12.40 -4.95
CA GLY A 40 -4.20 -13.64 -4.28
C GLY A 40 -2.84 -13.56 -3.57
N ILE A 41 -2.43 -12.37 -3.16
CA ILE A 41 -1.21 -12.09 -2.41
C ILE A 41 -1.56 -12.01 -0.93
N GLU A 42 -0.75 -12.66 -0.08
CA GLU A 42 -0.89 -12.58 1.37
C GLU A 42 -0.69 -11.13 1.86
N SER A 43 -1.58 -10.68 2.77
CA SER A 43 -1.50 -9.36 3.36
C SER A 43 -0.28 -9.24 4.28
N SER A 44 0.27 -8.04 4.40
CA SER A 44 1.26 -7.67 5.40
C SER A 44 0.66 -7.50 6.79
N LYS A 45 -0.66 -7.32 6.90
CA LYS A 45 -1.36 -7.23 8.18
C LYS A 45 -1.49 -8.59 8.84
N THR A 46 -1.33 -8.58 10.16
CA THR A 46 -1.52 -9.72 11.04
C THR A 46 -2.44 -9.34 12.19
N ALA A 47 -2.86 -10.32 13.00
CA ALA A 47 -3.67 -10.04 14.18
C ALA A 47 -2.91 -9.12 15.17
N GLU A 48 -1.58 -9.18 15.17
CA GLU A 48 -0.71 -8.45 16.10
C GLU A 48 -0.16 -7.14 15.52
N ALA A 49 -0.11 -6.99 14.19
CA ALA A 49 0.48 -5.86 13.50
C ALA A 49 -0.41 -5.37 12.34
N GLU A 50 -1.05 -4.21 12.56
CA GLU A 50 -1.79 -3.45 11.55
C GLU A 50 -1.71 -1.94 11.84
N GLY A 51 -2.01 -1.11 10.84
CA GLY A 51 -1.84 0.35 10.92
C GLY A 51 -2.51 1.04 12.12
N SER A 52 -3.69 0.58 12.55
CA SER A 52 -4.41 1.11 13.72
C SER A 52 -3.68 0.83 15.05
N LYS A 53 -2.86 -0.22 15.11
CA LYS A 53 -2.18 -0.69 16.32
C LYS A 53 -0.77 -0.12 16.49
N VAL A 54 -0.24 0.55 15.48
CA VAL A 54 1.15 1.07 15.50
C VAL A 54 1.41 1.97 16.71
N PHE A 55 0.45 2.82 17.10
CA PHE A 55 0.61 3.70 18.26
C PHE A 55 0.69 2.93 19.59
N GLU A 56 -0.16 1.91 19.75
CA GLU A 56 -0.13 1.02 20.94
C GLU A 56 1.15 0.18 20.96
N MET A 57 1.58 -0.33 19.81
CA MET A 57 2.85 -1.05 19.66
C MET A 57 4.04 -0.18 20.04
N TYR A 58 4.04 1.09 19.63
CA TYR A 58 5.08 2.04 19.98
C TYR A 58 5.14 2.30 21.48
N GLN A 59 3.98 2.52 22.12
CA GLN A 59 3.91 2.67 23.58
C GLN A 59 4.38 1.42 24.34
N ALA A 60 4.21 0.24 23.74
CA ALA A 60 4.66 -1.04 24.29
C ALA A 60 6.11 -1.40 23.91
N ASP A 61 6.89 -0.47 23.36
CA ASP A 61 8.29 -0.65 22.94
C ASP A 61 8.51 -1.77 21.88
N LYS A 62 7.48 -2.05 21.08
CA LYS A 62 7.50 -3.10 20.04
C LYS A 62 8.11 -2.64 18.72
N LEU A 63 9.19 -1.87 18.77
CA LEU A 63 9.80 -1.23 17.59
C LEU A 63 10.25 -2.24 16.52
N ALA A 64 10.74 -3.41 16.93
CA ALA A 64 11.13 -4.47 16.00
C ALA A 64 9.94 -5.00 15.19
N GLN A 65 8.76 -5.10 15.80
CA GLN A 65 7.55 -5.57 15.13
C GLN A 65 7.01 -4.51 14.16
N ILE A 66 7.05 -3.23 14.54
CA ILE A 66 6.70 -2.11 13.65
C ILE A 66 7.63 -2.10 12.43
N ARG A 67 8.94 -2.26 12.64
CA ARG A 67 9.92 -2.35 11.56
C ARG A 67 9.58 -3.49 10.60
N GLU A 68 9.28 -4.68 11.12
CA GLU A 68 8.99 -5.83 10.27
C GLU A 68 7.67 -5.66 9.50
N TYR A 69 6.63 -5.12 10.14
CA TYR A 69 5.37 -4.75 9.49
C TYR A 69 5.59 -3.80 8.31
N ASN A 70 6.36 -2.72 8.51
CA ASN A 70 6.66 -1.76 7.45
C ASN A 70 7.50 -2.39 6.31
N LEU A 71 8.44 -3.27 6.63
CA LEU A 71 9.20 -4.01 5.61
C LEU A 71 8.30 -4.95 4.80
N ASN A 72 7.31 -5.57 5.45
CA ASN A 72 6.32 -6.40 4.78
C ASN A 72 5.42 -5.60 3.84
N ASP A 73 4.99 -4.40 4.23
CA ASP A 73 4.24 -3.50 3.33
C ASP A 73 5.01 -3.23 2.02
N VAL A 74 6.32 -2.98 2.10
CA VAL A 74 7.18 -2.78 0.92
C VAL A 74 7.25 -4.04 0.04
N ARG A 75 7.40 -5.22 0.66
CA ARG A 75 7.47 -6.50 -0.05
C ARG A 75 6.15 -6.81 -0.76
N VAL A 76 5.01 -6.59 -0.10
CA VAL A 76 3.67 -6.79 -0.66
C VAL A 76 3.43 -5.81 -1.81
N THR A 77 3.76 -4.53 -1.63
CA THR A 77 3.65 -3.51 -2.68
C THR A 77 4.44 -3.89 -3.94
N ARG A 78 5.67 -4.40 -3.77
CA ARG A 78 6.47 -4.88 -4.89
C ARG A 78 5.82 -6.06 -5.62
N ARG A 79 5.30 -7.05 -4.88
CA ARG A 79 4.60 -8.20 -5.49
C ARG A 79 3.35 -7.76 -6.25
N ILE A 80 2.60 -6.80 -5.71
CA ILE A 80 1.44 -6.20 -6.39
C ILE A 80 1.87 -5.55 -7.69
N TYR A 81 2.91 -4.71 -7.66
CA TYR A 81 3.46 -4.07 -8.85
C TYR A 81 3.86 -5.11 -9.91
N GLU A 82 4.64 -6.11 -9.53
CA GLU A 82 5.09 -7.18 -10.42
C GLU A 82 3.89 -7.93 -11.04
N ARG A 83 2.83 -8.19 -10.25
CA ARG A 83 1.62 -8.87 -10.72
C ARG A 83 0.79 -8.01 -11.66
N MET A 84 0.60 -6.73 -11.33
CA MET A 84 -0.11 -5.77 -12.18
C MET A 84 0.60 -5.63 -13.53
N VAL A 85 1.91 -5.34 -13.52
CA VAL A 85 2.68 -5.18 -14.75
C VAL A 85 2.77 -6.48 -15.54
N ALA A 86 2.89 -7.65 -14.90
CA ALA A 86 2.87 -8.92 -15.62
C ALA A 86 1.50 -9.24 -16.25
N CYS A 87 0.39 -8.90 -15.57
CA CYS A 87 -0.97 -9.10 -16.10
C CYS A 87 -1.33 -8.10 -17.20
N PHE A 88 -0.75 -6.90 -17.19
CA PHE A 88 -0.99 -5.84 -18.17
C PHE A 88 0.15 -5.70 -19.21
N GLY A 89 1.13 -6.60 -19.20
CA GLY A 89 2.39 -6.49 -19.94
C GLY A 89 2.95 -7.81 -20.46
N ARG A 90 2.25 -8.43 -21.40
CA ARG A 90 2.77 -8.78 -22.74
C ARG A 90 1.61 -9.19 -23.65
#